data_AF-A0A2W4LF85-F1
#
_entry.id   AF-A0A2W4LF85-F1
#
_cell.length_a   1.000
_cell.length_b   1.000
_cell.length_c   1.000
_cell.angle_alpha   90.00
_cell.angle_beta   90.00
_cell.angle_gamma   90.00
#
_symmetry.space_group_name_H-M   'P 1'
#
loop_
_entity.id
_entity.type
_entity.pdbx_description
1 polymer ?
#
loop_
_entity_poly.entity_id
_entity_poly.type
_entity_poly.pdbx_seq_one_letter_code
_entity_poly.pdbx_strand_id
1 'polypeptide(L)'
;MRVLCLNDKLNQIDLAIRTATDRVETLAAAVAQNDPIRSKHEFTVVQVLRDRVTALIGEANQCIGEETGFMGESKIIVDIDPNIPDGDDFTFPADAFISEPPVLTSPVR
;
A
#
# COMPACT_ATOMS: atom_id res chain seq x y z
N MET A 1 -15.77 -17.64 -1.30
CA MET A 1 -14.79 -16.94 -0.44
C MET A 1 -14.65 -15.45 -0.80
N ARG A 2 -14.63 -15.05 -2.09
CA ARG A 2 -14.58 -13.65 -2.55
C ARG A 2 -15.71 -12.72 -2.08
N VAL A 3 -16.94 -13.22 -2.16
CA VAL A 3 -18.12 -12.46 -1.73
C VAL A 3 -17.99 -12.09 -0.25
N LEU A 4 -17.35 -12.92 0.57
CA LEU A 4 -17.11 -12.62 1.99
C LEU A 4 -16.05 -11.53 2.17
N CYS A 5 -14.93 -11.58 1.43
CA CYS A 5 -13.88 -10.55 1.44
C CYS A 5 -14.42 -9.19 0.99
N LEU A 6 -15.08 -9.15 -0.17
CA LEU A 6 -15.65 -7.92 -0.71
C LEU A 6 -16.75 -7.36 0.19
N ASN A 7 -17.66 -8.19 0.68
CA ASN A 7 -18.73 -7.76 1.59
C ASN A 7 -18.18 -7.22 2.91
N ASP A 8 -17.15 -7.85 3.48
CA ASP A 8 -16.48 -7.33 4.68
C ASP A 8 -15.89 -5.94 4.43
N LYS A 9 -15.15 -5.75 3.33
CA LYS A 9 -14.58 -4.44 2.99
C LYS A 9 -15.65 -3.38 2.71
N LEU A 10 -16.73 -3.73 2.04
CA LEU A 10 -17.86 -2.83 1.81
C LEU A 10 -18.54 -2.42 3.13
N ASN A 11 -18.71 -3.35 4.07
CA ASN A 11 -19.23 -3.04 5.41
C ASN A 11 -18.29 -2.11 6.19
N GLN A 12 -16.97 -2.34 6.10
CA GLN A 12 -15.99 -1.46 6.72
C GLN A 12 -16.01 -0.05 6.12
N ILE A 13 -16.23 0.08 4.80
CA ILE A 13 -16.38 1.37 4.12
C ILE A 13 -17.65 2.10 4.60
N ASP A 14 -18.79 1.41 4.64
CA ASP A 14 -20.04 2.01 5.12
C ASP A 14 -19.90 2.53 6.55
N LEU A 15 -19.31 1.74 7.45
CA LEU A 15 -19.03 2.17 8.81
C LEU A 15 -18.11 3.39 8.88
N ALA A 16 -17.05 3.42 8.07
CA ALA A 16 -16.12 4.54 8.02
C ALA A 16 -16.79 5.83 7.51
N ILE A 17 -17.68 5.72 6.50
CA ILE A 17 -18.45 6.86 5.96
C ILE A 17 -19.43 7.40 7.01
N ARG A 18 -20.17 6.51 7.69
CA ARG A 18 -21.09 6.92 8.77
C ARG A 18 -20.34 7.64 9.90
N THR A 19 -19.19 7.10 10.30
CA THR A 19 -18.32 7.71 11.30
C THR A 19 -17.80 9.07 10.84
N ALA A 20 -17.40 9.20 9.56
CA ALA A 20 -16.96 10.47 9.02
C ALA A 20 -18.08 11.52 8.98
N THR A 21 -19.31 11.09 8.70
CA THR A 21 -20.49 11.96 8.69
C THR A 21 -20.77 12.52 10.10
N ASP A 22 -20.75 11.68 11.13
CA ASP A 22 -20.84 12.10 12.53
C ASP A 22 -19.75 13.12 12.90
N ARG A 23 -18.51 12.88 12.45
CA ARG A 23 -17.38 13.81 12.69
C ARG A 23 -17.50 15.14 11.94
N VAL A 24 -18.21 15.18 10.81
CA VAL A 24 -18.52 16.43 10.11
C VAL A 24 -19.57 17.24 10.88
N GLU A 25 -20.57 16.58 11.49
CA GLU A 25 -21.54 17.25 12.34
C GLU A 25 -20.89 17.84 13.60
N THR A 26 -20.00 17.10 14.26
CA THR A 26 -19.24 17.60 15.41
C THR A 26 -18.30 18.76 15.03
N LEU A 27 -17.68 18.69 13.84
CA LEU A 27 -16.90 19.79 13.28
C LEU A 27 -17.76 21.04 13.06
N ALA A 28 -18.93 20.90 12.44
CA ALA A 28 -19.84 22.01 12.20
C ALA A 28 -20.28 22.68 13.52
N ALA A 29 -20.56 21.88 14.55
CA ALA A 29 -20.87 22.38 15.89
C ALA A 29 -19.67 23.12 16.53
N ALA A 30 -18.45 22.60 16.40
CA ALA A 30 -17.24 23.25 16.91
C ALA A 30 -16.95 24.59 16.22
N VAL A 31 -17.17 24.67 14.91
CA VAL A 31 -17.05 25.90 14.13
C VAL A 31 -18.10 26.92 14.58
N ALA A 32 -19.36 26.50 14.75
CA ALA A 32 -20.43 27.37 15.24
C ALA A 32 -20.16 27.91 16.66
N GLN A 33 -19.46 27.14 17.49
CA GLN A 33 -19.06 27.53 18.85
C GLN A 33 -17.77 28.37 18.90
N ASN A 34 -17.15 28.66 17.75
CA ASN A 34 -15.85 29.33 17.66
C ASN A 34 -14.75 28.62 18.49
N ASP A 35 -14.75 27.29 18.49
CA ASP A 35 -13.69 26.49 19.12
C ASP A 35 -12.68 26.01 18.05
N PRO A 36 -11.56 26.74 17.85
CA PRO A 36 -10.59 26.41 16.80
C PRO A 36 -9.77 25.16 17.13
N ILE A 37 -9.60 24.81 18.41
CA ILE A 37 -8.84 23.63 18.81
C ILE A 37 -9.64 22.38 18.45
N ARG A 38 -10.91 22.36 18.86
CA ARG A 38 -11.82 21.27 18.54
C ARG A 38 -12.08 21.18 17.03
N SER A 39 -12.27 22.30 16.34
CA SER A 39 -12.47 22.29 14.88
C SER A 39 -11.28 21.70 14.13
N LYS A 40 -10.04 22.03 14.51
CA LYS A 40 -8.83 21.44 13.92
C LYS A 40 -8.73 19.93 14.17
N HIS A 41 -9.07 19.49 15.39
CA HIS A 41 -9.09 18.08 15.73
C HIS A 41 -10.10 17.31 14.89
N GLU A 42 -11.36 17.74 14.86
CA GLU A 42 -12.41 17.05 14.09
C GLU A 42 -12.08 17.02 12.59
N PHE A 43 -11.52 18.11 12.04
CA PHE A 43 -11.06 18.13 10.66
C PHE A 43 -9.97 17.09 10.39
N THR A 44 -8.97 16.97 11.28
CA THR A 44 -7.93 15.93 11.16
C THR A 44 -8.53 14.53 11.20
N VAL A 45 -9.50 14.29 12.09
CA VAL A 45 -10.20 13.00 12.19
C VAL A 45 -10.94 12.68 10.89
N VAL A 46 -11.64 13.65 10.30
CA VAL A 46 -12.33 13.47 9.01
C VAL A 46 -11.33 13.13 7.90
N GLN A 47 -10.16 13.77 7.87
CA GLN A 47 -9.10 13.45 6.90
C GLN A 47 -8.60 12.02 7.05
N VAL A 48 -8.33 11.56 8.27
CA VAL A 48 -7.90 10.18 8.54
C VAL A 48 -8.95 9.17 8.11
N LEU A 49 -10.23 9.46 8.35
CA LEU A 49 -11.33 8.58 7.92
C LEU A 49 -11.45 8.49 6.40
N ARG A 50 -11.25 9.61 5.67
CA ARG A 50 -11.17 9.61 4.21
C ARG A 50 -10.03 8.75 3.69
N ASP A 51 -8.84 8.87 4.29
CA ASP A 51 -7.66 8.11 3.87
C ASP A 51 -7.90 6.61 4.10
N ARG A 52 -8.56 6.24 5.21
CA ARG A 52 -9.00 4.87 5.48
C ARG A 52 -9.99 4.34 4.43
N VAL A 53 -10.99 5.12 4.05
CA VAL A 53 -11.93 4.73 2.98
C VAL A 53 -11.18 4.49 1.67
N THR A 54 -10.22 5.35 1.34
CA THR A 54 -9.39 5.20 0.12
C THR A 54 -8.59 3.90 0.15
N ALA A 55 -7.99 3.55 1.29
CA ALA A 55 -7.28 2.28 1.46
C ALA A 55 -8.22 1.07 1.31
N LEU A 56 -9.40 1.11 1.95
CA LEU A 56 -10.40 0.03 1.86
C LEU A 56 -10.91 -0.18 0.43
N ILE A 57 -11.02 0.87 -0.39
CA ILE A 57 -11.36 0.75 -1.81
C ILE A 57 -10.25 -0.02 -2.55
N GLY A 58 -8.98 0.30 -2.29
CA GLY A 58 -7.84 -0.44 -2.85
C GLY A 58 -7.87 -1.92 -2.47
N GLU A 59 -8.14 -2.23 -1.20
CA GLU A 59 -8.26 -3.60 -0.70
C GLU A 59 -9.49 -4.33 -1.26
N ALA A 60 -10.62 -3.63 -1.42
CA ALA A 60 -11.82 -4.19 -2.05
C ALA A 60 -11.56 -4.60 -3.49
N ASN A 61 -10.78 -3.82 -4.25
CA ASN A 61 -10.36 -4.17 -5.60
C ASN A 61 -9.45 -5.42 -5.63
N GLN A 62 -8.63 -5.64 -4.59
CA GLN A 62 -7.81 -6.85 -4.46
C GLN A 62 -8.67 -8.10 -4.21
N CYS A 63 -9.78 -8.01 -3.47
CA CYS A 63 -10.73 -9.12 -3.29
C CYS A 63 -11.31 -9.64 -4.64
N ILE A 64 -11.33 -8.80 -5.68
CA ILE A 64 -11.79 -9.16 -7.04
C ILE A 64 -10.60 -9.64 -7.90
N GLY A 65 -9.45 -8.98 -7.79
CA GLY A 65 -8.25 -9.20 -8.60
C GLY A 65 -7.58 -10.58 -8.48
N GLU A 66 -7.88 -11.35 -7.43
CA GLU A 66 -7.26 -12.68 -7.20
C GLU A 66 -7.71 -13.77 -8.23
N GLU A 67 -8.70 -13.53 -9.12
CA GLU A 67 -9.11 -14.52 -10.18
C GLU A 67 -9.05 -13.94 -11.59
N THR A 68 -9.07 -12.61 -11.74
CA THR A 68 -8.83 -12.00 -13.06
C THR A 68 -7.38 -12.21 -13.50
N GLY A 69 -6.52 -12.65 -12.57
CA GLY A 69 -5.25 -13.30 -12.85
C GLY A 69 -5.36 -14.83 -12.91
N PHE A 70 -5.95 -15.38 -13.97
CA PHE A 70 -5.18 -16.42 -14.68
C PHE A 70 -4.01 -15.70 -15.35
N MET A 71 -3.01 -15.35 -14.54
CA MET A 71 -1.63 -15.34 -15.01
C MET A 71 -1.33 -16.82 -15.23
N GLY A 72 -1.82 -17.39 -16.33
CA GLY A 72 -1.37 -18.69 -16.78
C GLY A 72 0.14 -18.63 -16.72
N GLU A 73 0.74 -19.59 -16.01
CA GLU A 73 2.19 -19.71 -15.85
C GLU A 73 2.86 -19.12 -17.08
N SER A 74 3.51 -17.96 -16.93
CA SER A 74 4.26 -17.40 -18.05
C SER A 74 5.39 -18.37 -18.30
N LYS A 75 5.12 -19.39 -19.12
CA LYS A 75 6.04 -20.44 -19.49
C LYS A 75 7.06 -19.76 -20.38
N ILE A 76 8.15 -19.32 -19.77
CA ILE A 76 9.30 -18.81 -20.49
C ILE A 76 9.93 -20.03 -21.17
N ILE A 77 9.59 -20.24 -22.44
CA ILE A 77 10.28 -21.19 -23.30
C ILE A 77 11.49 -20.42 -23.83
N VAL A 78 12.67 -20.69 -23.25
CA VAL A 78 13.93 -20.20 -23.80
C VAL A 78 14.38 -21.23 -24.84
N ASP A 79 14.28 -20.87 -26.11
CA ASP A 79 14.87 -21.63 -27.21
C ASP A 79 16.25 -21.02 -27.51
N ILE A 80 17.31 -21.75 -27.20
CA ILE A 80 18.70 -21.31 -27.37
C ILE A 80 19.22 -21.96 -28.65
N ASP A 81 19.51 -21.15 -29.66
CA ASP A 81 20.09 -21.62 -30.93
C ASP A 81 21.46 -22.28 -30.66
N PRO A 82 21.66 -23.56 -31.04
CA PRO A 82 22.90 -24.28 -30.81
C PRO A 82 24.11 -23.76 -31.61
N ASN A 83 23.93 -22.79 -32.51
CA ASN A 83 25.03 -22.13 -33.21
C ASN A 83 25.52 -20.84 -32.53
N ILE A 84 24.96 -20.48 -31.37
CA ILE A 84 25.50 -19.37 -30.57
C ILE A 84 26.77 -19.88 -29.89
N PRO A 85 27.94 -19.27 -30.14
CA PRO A 85 29.13 -19.59 -29.36
C PRO A 85 28.87 -19.22 -27.90
N ASP A 86 29.07 -20.17 -26.99
CA ASP A 86 29.15 -19.91 -25.55
C ASP A 86 30.29 -18.90 -25.35
N GLY A 87 29.93 -17.63 -25.14
CA GLY A 87 30.89 -16.55 -25.01
C GLY A 87 31.36 -16.42 -23.57
N ASP A 88 32.16 -17.36 -23.09
CA ASP A 88 32.87 -17.28 -21.81
C ASP A 88 34.18 -16.48 -21.92
N ASP A 89 34.13 -15.31 -22.58
CA ASP A 89 35.27 -14.40 -22.72
C ASP A 89 35.01 -13.01 -22.11
N PHE A 90 34.18 -12.96 -21.06
CA PHE A 90 34.11 -11.80 -20.17
C PHE A 90 35.17 -11.91 -19.07
N THR A 91 36.40 -11.49 -19.36
CA THR A 91 37.35 -11.13 -18.30
C THR A 91 36.89 -9.84 -17.64
N PHE A 92 36.09 -9.97 -16.58
CA PHE A 92 35.82 -8.85 -15.68
C PHE A 92 37.12 -8.49 -14.94
N PRO A 93 37.61 -7.24 -15.00
CA PRO A 93 38.58 -6.80 -14.01
C PRO A 93 37.90 -6.89 -12.64
N ALA A 94 38.51 -7.65 -11.73
CA ALA A 94 38.01 -7.84 -10.38
C ALA A 94 38.21 -6.57 -9.54
N ASP A 95 37.47 -5.51 -9.84
CA ASP A 95 37.25 -4.45 -8.86
C ASP A 95 36.22 -4.97 -7.86
N ALA A 96 36.75 -5.51 -6.77
CA ALA A 96 35.96 -5.90 -5.61
C ALA A 96 35.23 -4.65 -5.06
N PHE A 97 33.96 -4.51 -5.38
CA PHE A 97 33.07 -3.62 -4.64
C PHE A 97 32.85 -4.24 -3.25
N ILE A 98 33.78 -3.95 -2.33
CA ILE A 98 33.59 -4.23 -0.91
C ILE A 98 32.50 -3.27 -0.42
N SER A 99 31.26 -3.75 -0.35
CA SER A 99 30.19 -3.08 0.38
C SER A 99 30.43 -3.30 1.87
N GLU A 100 31.26 -2.47 2.49
CA GLU A 100 31.41 -2.48 3.95
C GLU A 100 30.09 -2.02 4.58
N PRO A 101 29.47 -2.82 5.48
CA PRO A 101 28.27 -2.38 6.18
C PRO A 101 28.61 -1.15 7.04
N PRO A 102 27.71 -0.17 7.15
CA PRO A 102 27.94 0.98 8.01
C PRO A 102 28.17 0.51 9.45
N VAL A 103 29.27 0.96 10.06
CA VAL A 103 29.54 0.68 11.47
C VAL A 103 28.38 1.23 12.31
N LEU A 104 27.72 0.33 13.04
CA LEU A 104 26.71 0.71 14.02
C LEU A 104 27.41 1.45 15.15
N THR A 105 27.37 2.78 15.13
CA THR A 105 27.66 3.57 16.33
C THR A 105 26.43 3.44 17.25
N SER A 106 26.47 2.52 18.19
CA SER A 106 25.53 2.55 19.32
C SER A 106 25.93 3.73 20.22
N PRO A 107 24.99 4.58 20.69
CA PRO A 107 25.33 5.63 21.63
C PRO A 107 25.73 4.99 22.96
N VAL A 108 27.00 5.14 23.33
CA VAL A 108 27.47 4.86 24.68
C VAL A 108 26.86 5.92 25.60
N ARG A 109 26.15 5.47 26.63
CA ARG A 109 25.73 6.31 27.75
C ARG A 109 26.85 6.35 28.79
#